data_AF-A0A954HTY2-F1
#
_entry.id   AF-A0A954HTY2-F1
#
_cell.length_a   1.000
_cell.length_b   1.000
_cell.length_c   1.000
_cell.angle_alpha   90.00
_cell.angle_beta   90.00
_cell.angle_gamma   90.00
#
_symmetry.space_group_name_H-M   'P 1'
#
loop_
_entity.id
_entity.type
_entity.pdbx_description
1 polymer ?
#
loop_
_entity_poly.entity_id
_entity_poly.type
_entity_poly.pdbx_seq_one_letter_code
_entity_poly.pdbx_strand_id
1 'polypeptide(L)'
;MRSFEIGLSAIRTHQRTLNVIGNNIANAATPGFHRQRVNLVTRLPELDGTHYIGTGVQIGNIERLLNRSTEDSLLSNSALLGFVNTGLSVA
;
A
#
# COMPACT_ATOMS: atom_id res chain seq x y z
N MET A 1 31.24 10.79 -4.38
CA MET A 1 29.89 11.39 -4.41
C MET A 1 28.73 10.38 -4.40
N ARG A 2 28.97 9.06 -4.29
CA ARG A 2 27.88 8.06 -4.27
C ARG A 2 27.07 8.00 -2.95
N SER A 3 27.72 8.27 -1.81
CA SER A 3 27.04 8.32 -0.49
C SER A 3 25.99 9.42 -0.39
N PHE A 4 26.24 10.56 -1.02
CA PHE A 4 25.30 11.68 -1.08
C PHE A 4 24.02 11.30 -1.81
N GLU A 5 24.13 10.64 -2.97
CA GLU A 5 22.96 10.17 -3.73
C GLU A 5 22.12 9.13 -2.96
N ILE A 6 22.79 8.22 -2.25
CA ILE A 6 22.11 7.25 -1.37
C ILE A 6 21.33 7.99 -0.27
N GLY A 7 21.99 8.92 0.45
CA GLY A 7 21.35 9.72 1.49
C GLY A 7 20.19 10.57 0.97
N LEU A 8 20.37 11.21 -0.19
CA LEU A 8 19.33 12.01 -0.85
C LEU A 8 18.12 11.15 -1.26
N SER A 9 18.36 9.94 -1.79
CA SER A 9 17.28 9.00 -2.12
C SER A 9 16.50 8.57 -0.87
N ALA A 10 17.19 8.35 0.26
CA ALA A 10 16.58 7.97 1.52
C ALA A 10 15.69 9.10 2.06
N ILE A 11 16.20 10.33 2.12
CA ILE A 11 15.45 11.50 2.62
C ILE A 11 14.21 11.74 1.75
N ARG A 12 14.35 11.75 0.43
CA ARG A 12 13.23 11.96 -0.51
C ARG A 12 12.17 10.87 -0.38
N THR A 13 12.60 9.62 -0.27
CA THR A 13 11.70 8.48 -0.12
C THR A 13 10.93 8.56 1.19
N HIS A 14 11.61 8.85 2.31
CA HIS A 14 10.96 8.99 3.61
C HIS A 14 10.02 10.20 3.67
N GLN A 15 10.35 11.32 3.03
CA GLN A 15 9.44 12.46 2.93
C GLN A 15 8.11 12.08 2.26
N ARG A 16 8.16 11.28 1.18
CA ARG A 16 6.96 10.76 0.53
C ARG A 16 6.21 9.77 1.40
N THR A 17 6.93 8.90 2.12
CA THR A 17 6.32 8.00 3.11
C THR A 17 5.57 8.76 4.19
N LEU A 18 6.15 9.85 4.72
CA LEU A 18 5.50 10.72 5.69
C LEU A 18 4.23 11.37 5.14
N ASN A 19 4.20 11.74 3.86
CA ASN A 19 2.98 12.27 3.25
C ASN A 19 1.85 11.22 3.23
N VAL A 20 2.16 9.95 2.96
CA VAL A 20 1.17 8.86 3.01
C VAL A 20 0.71 8.60 4.44
N ILE A 21 1.63 8.64 5.41
CA ILE A 21 1.29 8.55 6.84
C ILE A 21 0.37 9.70 7.24
N GLY A 22 0.66 10.93 6.81
CA GLY A 22 -0.18 12.10 7.07
C GLY A 22 -1.58 11.95 6.47
N ASN A 23 -1.68 11.45 5.24
CA ASN A 23 -2.98 11.16 4.61
C ASN A 23 -3.77 10.11 5.40
N ASN A 24 -3.12 9.03 5.84
CA ASN A 24 -3.76 7.99 6.64
C ASN A 24 -4.29 8.53 7.98
N ILE A 25 -3.51 9.38 8.66
CA ILE A 25 -3.91 9.98 9.93
C ILE A 25 -5.09 10.93 9.72
N ALA A 26 -5.02 11.80 8.71
CA ALA A 26 -6.08 12.75 8.40
C ALA A 26 -7.42 12.08 8.08
N ASN A 27 -7.39 10.91 7.45
CA ASN A 27 -8.59 10.16 7.06
C ASN A 27 -8.90 8.97 7.98
N ALA A 28 -8.22 8.83 9.12
CA ALA A 28 -8.41 7.68 10.01
C ALA A 28 -9.85 7.54 10.53
N ALA A 29 -10.57 8.66 10.66
CA ALA A 29 -11.96 8.69 11.11
C ALA A 29 -12.99 8.70 9.95
N THR A 30 -12.54 8.71 8.70
CA THR A 30 -13.43 8.76 7.54
C THR A 30 -14.02 7.37 7.28
N PRO A 31 -15.36 7.17 7.36
CA PRO A 31 -15.97 5.88 7.08
C PRO A 31 -15.64 5.40 5.66
N GLY A 32 -15.28 4.12 5.53
CA GLY A 32 -14.88 3.52 4.25
C GLY A 32 -13.47 3.87 3.78
N PHE A 33 -12.70 4.69 4.52
CA PHE A 33 -11.30 4.90 4.23
C PHE A 33 -10.47 3.66 4.57
N HIS A 34 -9.59 3.27 3.67
CA HIS A 34 -8.63 2.20 3.88
C HIS A 34 -7.22 2.78 3.92
N ARG A 35 -6.52 2.54 5.03
CA ARG A 35 -5.14 2.97 5.19
C ARG A 35 -4.25 2.42 4.07
N GLN A 36 -3.31 3.24 3.63
CA GLN A 36 -2.34 2.90 2.61
C GLN A 36 -0.98 2.61 3.25
N ARG A 37 -0.29 1.55 2.81
CA ARG A 37 1.05 1.19 3.26
C ARG A 37 2.04 1.40 2.12
N VAL A 38 3.15 2.07 2.42
CA VAL A 38 4.26 2.26 1.48
C VAL A 38 5.20 1.07 1.60
N ASN A 39 5.50 0.41 0.48
CA ASN A 39 6.54 -0.60 0.41
C ASN A 39 7.81 0.01 -0.15
N LEU A 40 8.90 -0.08 0.60
CA LEU A 40 10.21 0.41 0.18
C LEU A 40 11.01 -0.72 -0.47
N VAL A 41 11.67 -0.40 -1.57
CA VAL A 41 12.52 -1.33 -2.30
C VAL A 41 13.88 -0.71 -2.57
N THR A 42 14.90 -1.56 -2.61
CA THR A 42 16.24 -1.15 -3.03
C THR A 42 16.23 -0.76 -4.50
N ARG A 43 16.91 0.34 -4.84
CA ARG A 43 17.14 0.71 -6.24
C ARG A 43 18.09 -0.28 -6.90
N LEU A 44 18.05 -0.35 -8.23
CA LEU A 44 18.90 -1.26 -8.99
C LEU A 44 20.38 -0.94 -8.69
N PRO A 45 21.17 -1.92 -8.21
CA PRO A 45 22.57 -1.70 -7.90
C PRO A 45 23.37 -1.41 -9.17
N GLU A 46 24.38 -0.56 -9.04
CA GLU A 46 25.30 -0.22 -10.13
C GLU A 46 26.53 -1.12 -10.06
N LEU A 47 27.05 -1.56 -11.20
CA LEU A 47 28.27 -2.34 -11.27
C LEU A 47 29.49 -1.40 -11.21
N ASP A 48 30.37 -1.63 -10.23
CA ASP A 48 31.62 -0.92 -10.05
C ASP A 48 32.79 -1.91 -10.16
N GLY A 49 33.34 -2.04 -11.36
CA GLY A 49 34.34 -3.07 -11.68
C GLY A 49 33.74 -4.47 -11.55
N THR A 50 34.15 -5.20 -10.51
CA THR A 50 33.67 -6.57 -10.22
C THR A 50 32.64 -6.63 -9.08
N HIS A 51 32.24 -5.50 -8.50
CA HIS A 51 31.35 -5.45 -7.34
C HIS A 51 30.06 -4.70 -7.66
N TYR A 52 28.95 -5.13 -7.06
CA TYR A 52 27.69 -4.39 -7.10
C TYR A 52 27.59 -3.42 -5.93
N ILE A 53 27.29 -2.16 -6.21
CA ILE A 53 27.09 -1.12 -5.21
C ILE A 53 25.63 -0.70 -5.19
N GLY A 54 25.01 -0.71 -4.01
CA GLY A 54 23.63 -0.26 -3.83
C GLY A 54 23.49 1.24 -4.14
N THR A 55 22.45 1.59 -4.90
CA THR A 55 22.19 2.98 -5.35
C THR A 55 21.11 3.69 -4.51
N GLY A 56 20.76 3.11 -3.35
CA GLY A 56 19.82 3.66 -2.39
C GLY A 56 18.45 2.98 -2.39
N VAL A 57 17.43 3.72 -1.97
CA VAL A 57 16.06 3.22 -1.73
C VAL A 57 15.05 4.03 -2.52
N GLN A 58 13.93 3.39 -2.89
CA GLN A 58 12.79 4.03 -3.52
C GLN A 58 11.47 3.40 -3.04
N ILE A 59 10.35 4.06 -3.34
CA ILE A 59 9.02 3.48 -3.14
C ILE A 59 8.78 2.48 -4.28
N GLY A 60 8.55 1.21 -3.93
CA GLY A 60 8.17 0.18 -4.90
C GLY A 60 6.69 0.27 -5.24
N ASN A 61 5.84 0.30 -4.22
CA ASN A 61 4.40 0.52 -4.38
C ASN A 61 3.79 1.15 -3.13
N ILE A 62 2.55 1.61 -3.28
CA ILE A 62 1.68 2.00 -2.18
C ILE A 62 0.46 1.12 -2.29
N GLU A 63 0.26 0.26 -1.29
CA GLU A 63 -0.83 -0.71 -1.28
C GLU A 63 -1.92 -0.28 -0.30
N ARG A 64 -3.17 -0.58 -0.65
CA ARG A 64 -4.32 -0.36 0.22
C ARG A 64 -4.48 -1.56 1.14
N LEU A 65 -4.50 -1.33 2.45
CA LEU A 65 -4.67 -2.40 3.42
C LEU A 65 -6.16 -2.76 3.54
N LEU A 66 -6.54 -3.79 2.80
CA LEU A 66 -7.82 -4.49 2.90
C LEU A 66 -7.63 -5.82 3.59
N ASN A 67 -8.61 -6.20 4.40
CA ASN A 67 -8.70 -7.59 4.82
C ASN A 67 -9.56 -8.36 3.82
N ARG A 68 -8.93 -8.98 2.82
CA ARG A 68 -9.64 -9.75 1.78
C ARG A 68 -10.56 -10.83 2.38
N SER A 69 -10.10 -11.52 3.43
CA SER A 69 -10.94 -12.55 4.09
C SER A 69 -12.23 -11.97 4.68
N THR A 70 -12.16 -10.76 5.27
CA THR A 70 -13.35 -10.08 5.79
C THR A 70 -14.24 -9.58 4.64
N GLU A 71 -13.65 -9.07 3.56
CA GLU A 71 -14.35 -8.61 2.37
C GLU A 71 -15.09 -9.76 1.67
N ASP A 72 -14.43 -10.90 1.48
CA ASP A 72 -15.02 -12.12 0.91
C ASP A 72 -16.18 -12.64 1.78
N SER A 73 -16.03 -12.55 3.10
CA SER A 73 -17.10 -12.91 4.05
C SER A 73 -18.30 -11.95 3.97
N LEU A 74 -18.06 -10.65 3.80
CA LEU A 74 -19.13 -9.65 3.63
C LEU A 74 -19.87 -9.82 2.30
N LEU A 75 -19.13 -10.08 1.22
CA LEU A 75 -19.69 -10.35 -0.11
C LEU A 75 -20.52 -11.64 -0.13
N SER A 76 -20.05 -12.70 0.54
CA SER A 76 -20.80 -13.96 0.65
C SER A 76 -22.11 -13.78 1.42
N ASN A 77 -22.07 -13.03 2.53
CA ASN A 77 -23.28 -12.75 3.33
C ASN A 77 -24.27 -11.87 2.58
N SER A 78 -23.84 -10.83 1.87
CA SER A 78 -24.73 -9.96 1.09
C SER A 78 -25.40 -10.71 -0.07
N ALA A 79 -24.66 -11.62 -0.73
CA ALA A 79 -25.21 -12.49 -1.77
C ALA A 79 -26.31 -13.42 -1.24
N LEU A 80 -26.11 -14.01 -0.05
CA LEU A 80 -27.12 -14.84 0.62
C LEU A 80 -28.38 -14.04 0.95
N LEU A 81 -28.24 -12.81 1.47
CA LEU A 81 -29.39 -11.94 1.76
C LEU A 81 -30.16 -11.55 0.48
N GLY A 82 -29.46 -11.31 -0.62
CA GLY A 82 -30.08 -11.03 -1.92
C GLY A 82 -30.89 -12.22 -2.47
N PHE A 83 -30.36 -13.44 -2.33
CA PHE A 83 -31.08 -14.66 -2.69
C PHE A 83 -32.35 -14.84 -1.86
N VAL A 84 -32.28 -14.63 -0.53
CA VAL A 84 -33.44 -14.76 0.35
C VAL A 84 -34.52 -13.74 0.00
N ASN A 85 -34.15 -12.48 -0.24
CA ASN A 85 -35.13 -11.43 -0.57
C ASN A 85 -35.79 -11.65 -1.94
N THR A 86 -35.03 -12.12 -2.93
CA THR A 86 -35.59 -12.48 -4.24
C THR A 86 -36.49 -13.72 -4.17
N GLY A 87 -36.16 -14.71 -3.32
CA GLY A 87 -37.01 -15.86 -3.06
C GLY A 87 -38.32 -15.53 -2.36
N LEU A 88 -38.31 -14.58 -1.40
CA LEU A 88 -39.53 -14.09 -0.74
C LEU A 88 -40.36 -13.13 -1.62
N SER A 89 -39.76 -12.48 -2.61
CA SER A 89 -40.47 -11.58 -3.53
C SER A 89 -41.18 -12.32 -4.67
N VAL A 90 -40.87 -13.59 -4.89
CA VAL A 90 -41.41 -14.43 -5.98
C VAL A 90 -42.48 -15.42 -5.48
N ALA A 91 -42.74 -15.46 -4.17
CA ALA A 91 -43.85 -16.18 -3.54
C ALA A 91 -44.97 -15.21 -3.14
#